data_AF-A0A2P2ICH7-F1
#
_entry.id   AF-A0A2P2ICH7-F1
#
_cell.length_a   1.000
_cell.length_b   1.000
_cell.length_c   1.000
_cell.angle_alpha   90.00
_cell.angle_beta   90.00
_cell.angle_gamma   90.00
#
_symmetry.space_group_name_H-M   'P 1'
#
loop_
_entity.id
_entity.type
_entity.pdbx_description
1 polymer ?
#
loop_
_entity_poly.entity_id
_entity_poly.type
_entity_poly.pdbx_seq_one_letter_code
_entity_poly.pdbx_strand_id
1 'polypeptide(L)'
;VLNIYAKLSSISEGKYGNQRNKITFQNYVLGVYFEEVLDKANERFTKMTNNQYKMILHRKKETGIKKAGLDINVFDSHTGKERSIKTLSGGETFKASMALALGLSDVVQVQNGGIQLDSVFIDEGFGTLDEESLSTA
;
A
#
# COMPACT_ATOMS: atom_id res chain seq x y z
N VAL A 1 26.69 -13.29 -25.55
CA VAL A 1 26.12 -13.79 -24.28
C VAL A 1 26.38 -12.83 -23.10
N LEU A 2 27.63 -12.44 -22.79
CA LEU A 2 27.94 -11.49 -21.69
C LEU A 2 27.14 -10.16 -21.75
N ASN A 3 26.97 -9.60 -22.95
CA ASN A 3 26.26 -8.33 -23.16
C ASN A 3 24.75 -8.42 -22.83
N ILE A 4 24.14 -9.60 -23.00
CA ILE A 4 22.72 -9.83 -22.66
C ILE A 4 22.54 -9.85 -21.14
N TYR A 5 23.43 -10.53 -20.41
CA TYR A 5 23.38 -10.59 -18.94
C TYR A 5 23.59 -9.22 -18.30
N ALA A 6 24.57 -8.44 -18.77
CA ALA A 6 24.79 -7.08 -18.29
C ALA A 6 23.57 -6.16 -18.54
N LYS A 7 22.97 -6.29 -19.72
CA LYS A 7 21.74 -5.55 -20.07
C LYS A 7 20.57 -5.96 -19.19
N LEU A 8 20.32 -7.26 -18.97
CA LEU A 8 19.27 -7.72 -18.05
C LEU A 8 19.50 -7.21 -16.62
N SER A 9 20.73 -7.31 -16.09
CA SER A 9 21.07 -6.80 -14.76
C SER A 9 20.74 -5.31 -14.63
N SER A 10 21.11 -4.52 -15.64
CA SER A 10 20.82 -3.09 -15.66
C SER A 10 19.32 -2.79 -15.71
N ILE A 11 18.52 -3.61 -16.40
CA ILE A 11 17.05 -3.49 -16.45
C ILE A 11 16.45 -3.86 -15.09
N SER A 12 16.87 -4.99 -14.50
CA SER A 12 16.36 -5.45 -13.20
C SER A 12 16.68 -4.47 -12.08
N GLU A 13 17.80 -3.76 -12.17
CA GLU A 13 18.22 -2.75 -11.21
C GLU A 13 17.56 -1.38 -11.47
N GLY A 14 16.71 -1.24 -12.50
CA GLY A 14 16.07 0.03 -12.85
C GLY A 14 17.06 1.07 -13.40
N LYS A 15 18.21 0.63 -13.93
CA LYS A 15 19.30 1.45 -14.47
C LYS A 15 19.27 1.59 -15.99
N TYR A 16 18.38 0.87 -16.68
CA TYR A 16 18.29 0.87 -18.14
C TYR A 16 17.29 1.92 -18.67
N GLY A 17 17.73 2.76 -19.61
CA GLY A 17 16.93 3.85 -20.20
C GLY A 17 17.13 5.22 -19.53
N ASN A 18 16.53 6.27 -20.10
CA ASN A 18 16.58 7.62 -19.52
C ASN A 18 16.07 7.58 -18.07
N GLN A 19 16.92 7.99 -17.14
CA GLN A 19 16.94 7.80 -15.67
C GLN A 19 15.72 8.36 -14.89
N ARG A 20 14.57 8.45 -15.53
CA ARG A 20 13.39 9.14 -15.02
C ARG A 20 12.62 8.33 -13.96
N ASN A 21 12.77 7.00 -13.91
CA ASN A 21 12.11 6.13 -12.93
C ASN A 21 13.08 5.02 -12.46
N LYS A 22 13.75 5.22 -11.31
CA LYS A 22 14.60 4.18 -10.69
C LYS A 22 13.74 3.18 -9.90
N ILE A 23 12.91 2.40 -10.59
CA ILE A 23 12.21 1.26 -9.99
C ILE A 23 12.91 -0.02 -10.41
N THR A 24 13.29 -0.86 -9.45
CA THR A 24 13.82 -2.19 -9.75
C THR A 24 12.69 -3.08 -10.27
N PHE A 25 13.02 -4.09 -11.07
CA PHE A 25 12.03 -5.07 -11.51
C PHE A 25 11.32 -5.74 -10.32
N GLN A 26 12.06 -6.02 -9.24
CA GLN A 26 11.49 -6.52 -8.00
C GLN A 26 10.44 -5.57 -7.42
N ASN A 27 10.74 -4.27 -7.27
CA ASN A 27 9.78 -3.30 -6.74
C ASN A 27 8.58 -3.10 -7.68
N TYR A 28 8.79 -3.20 -8.99
CA TYR A 28 7.69 -3.15 -9.95
C TYR A 28 6.72 -4.31 -9.72
N VAL A 29 7.23 -5.54 -9.65
CA VAL A 29 6.44 -6.75 -9.39
C VAL A 29 5.77 -6.67 -8.02
N LEU A 30 6.51 -6.29 -6.97
CA LEU A 30 5.94 -6.07 -5.64
C LEU A 30 4.84 -5.01 -5.65
N GLY A 31 4.98 -3.93 -6.42
CA GLY A 31 3.96 -2.90 -6.56
C GLY A 31 2.67 -3.41 -7.20
N VAL A 32 2.75 -4.34 -8.14
CA VAL A 32 1.55 -4.98 -8.73
C VAL A 32 0.81 -5.81 -7.68
N TYR A 33 1.51 -6.66 -6.92
CA TYR A 33 0.88 -7.41 -5.82
C TYR A 33 0.37 -6.50 -4.71
N PHE A 34 1.08 -5.41 -4.44
CA PHE A 34 0.67 -4.47 -3.40
C PHE A 34 -0.59 -3.70 -3.78
N GLU A 35 -0.82 -3.39 -5.06
CA GLU A 35 -2.09 -2.82 -5.53
C GLU A 35 -3.27 -3.75 -5.25
N GLU A 36 -3.11 -5.07 -5.43
CA GLU A 36 -4.14 -6.05 -5.07
C GLU A 36 -4.46 -6.02 -3.56
N VAL A 37 -3.43 -5.91 -2.72
CA VAL A 37 -3.57 -5.75 -1.27
C VAL A 37 -4.30 -4.46 -0.93
N LEU A 38 -3.96 -3.34 -1.59
CA LEU A 38 -4.63 -2.06 -1.38
C LEU A 38 -6.10 -2.11 -1.81
N ASP A 39 -6.43 -2.81 -2.89
CA ASP A 39 -7.81 -2.99 -3.34
C ASP A 39 -8.63 -3.77 -2.29
N LYS A 40 -8.09 -4.87 -1.75
CA LYS A 40 -8.73 -5.62 -0.67
C LYS A 40 -8.85 -4.83 0.63
N ALA A 41 -7.83 -4.05 0.97
CA ALA A 41 -7.88 -3.16 2.13
C ALA A 41 -8.96 -2.07 1.96
N ASN A 42 -9.09 -1.52 0.76
CA ASN A 42 -10.07 -0.47 0.45
C ASN A 42 -11.53 -0.92 0.58
N GLU A 43 -11.83 -2.23 0.46
CA GLU A 43 -13.18 -2.76 0.72
C GLU A 43 -13.69 -2.44 2.14
N ARG A 44 -12.76 -2.27 3.10
CA ARG A 44 -13.02 -1.93 4.50
C ARG A 44 -12.68 -0.48 4.81
N PHE A 45 -11.52 0.00 4.39
CA PHE A 45 -11.06 1.36 4.70
C PHE A 45 -12.02 2.46 4.22
N THR A 46 -12.60 2.29 3.03
CA THR A 46 -13.60 3.23 2.50
C THR A 46 -14.83 3.30 3.40
N LYS A 47 -15.31 2.17 3.93
CA LYS A 47 -16.45 2.13 4.85
C LYS A 47 -16.11 2.76 6.21
N MET A 48 -14.96 2.41 6.79
CA MET A 48 -14.49 2.94 8.08
C MET A 48 -14.26 4.45 8.07
N THR A 49 -14.09 5.04 6.88
CA THR A 49 -13.85 6.47 6.67
C THR A 49 -15.04 7.17 6.02
N ASN A 50 -16.23 6.56 6.01
CA ASN A 50 -17.45 7.14 5.41
C ASN A 50 -17.26 7.59 3.95
N ASN A 51 -16.55 6.77 3.16
CA ASN A 51 -16.15 7.00 1.77
C ASN A 51 -15.21 8.20 1.54
N GLN A 52 -14.64 8.76 2.61
CA GLN A 52 -13.74 9.89 2.50
C GLN A 52 -12.39 9.52 1.89
N TYR A 53 -11.83 8.35 2.24
CA TYR A 53 -10.48 7.98 1.82
C TYR A 53 -10.42 6.66 1.05
N LYS A 54 -9.55 6.62 0.05
CA LYS A 54 -9.11 5.41 -0.65
C LYS A 54 -7.60 5.35 -0.69
N MET A 55 -6.99 4.26 -0.22
CA MET A 55 -5.55 4.02 -0.35
C MET A 55 -5.19 3.76 -1.81
N ILE A 56 -4.11 4.38 -2.28
CA ILE A 56 -3.59 4.24 -3.63
C ILE A 56 -2.07 4.12 -3.59
N LEU A 57 -1.51 3.37 -4.54
CA LEU A 57 -0.07 3.25 -4.67
C LEU A 57 0.51 4.53 -5.26
N HIS A 58 1.51 5.10 -4.61
CA HIS A 58 2.22 6.27 -5.11
C HIS A 58 3.11 5.88 -6.29
N ARG A 59 2.64 6.18 -7.50
CA ARG A 59 3.37 5.96 -8.75
C ARG A 59 4.12 7.20 -9.26
N LYS A 60 3.96 8.36 -8.60
CA LYS A 60 4.59 9.62 -9.03
C LYS A 60 6.09 9.62 -8.73
N LYS A 61 6.82 10.38 -9.54
CA LYS A 61 8.27 10.54 -9.42
C LYS A 61 8.59 11.39 -8.20
N GLU A 62 9.14 10.80 -7.15
CA GLU A 62 9.97 11.57 -6.25
C GLU A 62 11.37 11.71 -6.86
N THR A 63 11.84 12.95 -6.98
CA THR A 63 13.23 13.26 -7.31
C THR A 63 14.10 12.89 -6.11
N GLY A 64 14.46 11.61 -5.98
CA GLY A 64 15.23 11.10 -4.84
C GLY A 64 15.73 9.66 -5.02
N ILE A 65 16.71 9.28 -4.20
CA ILE A 65 17.34 7.94 -4.15
C ILE A 65 16.47 6.93 -3.39
N LYS A 66 15.33 7.35 -2.82
CA LYS A 66 14.44 6.46 -2.07
C LYS A 66 13.88 5.38 -2.99
N LYS A 67 13.77 4.16 -2.43
CA LYS A 67 13.23 2.97 -3.10
C LYS A 67 11.83 3.25 -3.62
N ALA A 68 11.75 3.71 -4.87
CA ALA A 68 10.50 4.11 -5.49
C ALA A 68 9.55 2.92 -5.69
N GLY A 69 8.26 3.19 -5.59
CA GLY A 69 7.20 2.30 -6.10
C GLY A 69 6.36 1.55 -5.08
N LEU A 70 6.56 1.77 -3.77
CA LEU A 70 5.79 1.11 -2.70
C LEU A 70 5.19 2.09 -1.67
N ASP A 71 5.36 3.40 -1.85
CA ASP A 71 4.76 4.39 -0.95
C ASP A 71 3.25 4.44 -1.13
N ILE A 72 2.50 4.65 -0.03
CA ILE A 72 1.03 4.76 -0.06
C ILE A 72 0.62 6.24 -0.01
N ASN A 73 -0.29 6.60 -0.89
CA ASN A 73 -1.08 7.83 -0.80
C ASN A 73 -2.53 7.50 -0.47
N VAL A 74 -3.27 8.51 -0.04
CA VAL A 74 -4.73 8.45 0.03
C VAL A 74 -5.32 9.43 -0.97
N PHE A 75 -6.32 8.99 -1.71
CA PHE A 75 -7.24 9.87 -2.41
C PHE A 75 -8.30 10.35 -1.41
N ASP A 76 -8.46 11.66 -1.29
CA ASP A 76 -9.42 12.31 -0.40
C ASP A 76 -10.62 12.81 -1.23
N SER A 77 -11.77 12.17 -1.03
CA SER A 77 -13.02 12.46 -1.75
C SER A 77 -13.58 13.86 -1.44
N HIS A 78 -13.29 14.43 -0.27
CA HIS A 78 -13.76 15.78 0.08
C HIS A 78 -12.99 16.86 -0.67
N THR A 79 -11.68 16.69 -0.82
CA THR A 79 -10.81 17.67 -1.50
C THR A 79 -10.55 17.36 -2.98
N GLY A 80 -10.84 16.12 -3.41
CA GLY A 80 -10.54 15.62 -4.75
C GLY A 80 -9.05 15.44 -5.03
N LYS A 81 -8.21 15.37 -3.99
CA LYS A 81 -6.74 15.38 -4.11
C LYS A 81 -6.12 14.11 -3.53
N GLU A 82 -4.97 13.76 -4.09
CA GLU A 82 -4.07 12.77 -3.50
C GLU A 82 -3.16 13.44 -2.48
N ARG A 83 -3.04 12.84 -1.28
CA ARG A 83 -2.08 13.26 -0.26
C ARG A 83 -1.35 12.06 0.32
N SER A 84 -0.19 12.31 0.93
CA SER A 84 0.55 11.25 1.61
C SER A 84 -0.29 10.65 2.74
N ILE A 85 -0.28 9.32 2.87
CA ILE A 85 -0.94 8.62 3.98
C ILE A 85 -0.47 9.10 5.35
N LYS A 86 0.75 9.66 5.42
CA LYS A 86 1.36 10.23 6.63
C LYS A 86 0.63 11.46 7.18
N THR A 87 -0.32 12.00 6.41
CA THR A 87 -1.11 13.18 6.80
C THR A 87 -2.45 12.82 7.44
N LEU A 88 -2.75 11.52 7.59
CA LEU A 88 -3.92 11.04 8.31
C LEU A 88 -3.79 11.31 9.81
N SER A 89 -4.92 11.50 10.49
CA SER A 89 -4.99 11.57 11.94
C SER A 89 -4.58 10.24 12.59
N GLY A 90 -4.44 10.22 13.92
CA GLY A 90 -4.16 8.99 14.66
C GLY A 90 -5.21 7.90 14.39
N GLY A 91 -6.50 8.25 14.48
CA GLY A 91 -7.59 7.30 14.24
C GLY A 91 -7.75 6.88 12.78
N GLU A 92 -7.51 7.79 11.84
CA GLU A 92 -7.49 7.45 10.42
C GLU A 92 -6.32 6.51 10.08
N THR A 93 -5.16 6.72 10.70
CA THR A 93 -3.98 5.86 10.51
C THR A 93 -4.21 4.46 11.07
N PHE A 94 -4.88 4.35 12.22
CA PHE A 94 -5.28 3.06 12.78
C PHE A 94 -6.25 2.31 11.85
N LYS A 95 -7.30 2.99 11.36
CA LYS A 95 -8.23 2.39 10.39
C LYS A 95 -7.50 1.94 9.13
N ALA A 96 -6.52 2.72 8.65
CA ALA A 96 -5.71 2.38 7.49
C ALA A 96 -4.84 1.14 7.74
N SER A 97 -4.15 1.05 8.87
CA SER A 97 -3.29 -0.10 9.20
C SER A 97 -4.10 -1.37 9.42
N MET A 98 -5.26 -1.27 10.08
CA MET A 98 -6.17 -2.38 10.29
C MET A 98 -6.75 -2.90 8.97
N ALA A 99 -7.26 -2.01 8.12
CA ALA A 99 -7.76 -2.37 6.81
C ALA A 99 -6.66 -2.99 5.93
N LEU A 100 -5.42 -2.48 6.01
CA LEU A 100 -4.28 -3.02 5.28
C LEU A 100 -3.89 -4.43 5.73
N ALA A 101 -3.87 -4.68 7.05
CA ALA A 101 -3.58 -5.99 7.61
C ALA A 101 -4.62 -7.04 7.16
N LEU A 102 -5.91 -6.66 7.19
CA LEU A 102 -7.00 -7.52 6.73
C LEU A 102 -6.95 -7.74 5.21
N GLY A 103 -6.69 -6.69 4.43
CA GLY A 103 -6.55 -6.82 2.98
C GLY A 103 -5.37 -7.70 2.57
N LEU A 104 -4.25 -7.62 3.30
CA LEU A 104 -3.11 -8.51 3.09
C LEU A 104 -3.46 -9.97 3.44
N SER A 105 -4.16 -10.18 4.56
CA SER A 105 -4.66 -11.50 4.95
C SER A 105 -5.53 -12.09 3.84
N ASP A 106 -6.50 -11.34 3.31
CA ASP A 106 -7.38 -11.79 2.23
C ASP A 106 -6.58 -12.23 0.98
N VAL A 107 -5.60 -11.44 0.55
CA VAL A 107 -4.75 -11.79 -0.60
C VAL A 107 -3.92 -13.05 -0.34
N VAL A 108 -3.32 -13.18 0.85
CA VAL A 108 -2.52 -14.35 1.23
C VAL A 108 -3.37 -15.62 1.25
N GLN A 109 -4.60 -15.55 1.77
CA GLN A 109 -5.52 -16.69 1.82
C GLN A 109 -5.91 -17.18 0.42
N VAL A 110 -6.19 -16.24 -0.51
CA VAL A 110 -6.54 -16.54 -1.91
C VAL A 110 -5.37 -17.19 -2.66
N GLN A 111 -4.14 -16.70 -2.47
CA GLN A 111 -2.97 -17.21 -3.19
C GLN A 111 -2.46 -18.56 -2.68
N ASN A 112 -2.62 -18.86 -1.38
CA ASN A 112 -2.10 -20.08 -0.77
C ASN A 112 -3.08 -21.27 -0.78
N GLY A 113 -4.08 -21.25 -1.67
CA GLY A 113 -4.99 -22.40 -1.85
C GLY A 113 -5.91 -22.67 -0.65
N GLY A 114 -6.31 -21.63 0.09
CA GLY A 114 -7.26 -21.76 1.21
C GLY A 114 -6.63 -22.00 2.58
N ILE A 115 -5.35 -21.69 2.78
CA ILE A 115 -4.81 -21.52 4.14
C ILE A 115 -5.58 -20.37 4.79
N GLN A 116 -6.40 -20.69 5.79
CA GLN A 116 -7.24 -19.74 6.49
C GLN A 116 -6.45 -19.05 7.60
N LEU A 117 -6.46 -17.73 7.62
CA LEU A 117 -5.88 -16.93 8.71
C LEU A 117 -7.02 -16.56 9.67
N ASP A 118 -7.23 -17.39 10.70
CA ASP A 118 -8.39 -17.29 11.60
C ASP A 118 -8.25 -16.26 12.72
N SER A 119 -7.03 -15.79 13.01
CA SER A 119 -6.76 -14.96 14.19
C SER A 119 -5.80 -13.82 13.86
N VAL A 120 -6.15 -12.62 14.32
CA VAL A 120 -5.31 -11.42 14.32
C VAL A 120 -5.24 -10.88 15.74
N PHE A 121 -4.03 -10.63 16.24
CA PHE A 121 -3.80 -10.02 17.55
C PHE A 121 -3.45 -8.53 17.35
N ILE A 122 -4.15 -7.65 18.05
CA ILE A 122 -3.92 -6.20 18.04
C ILE A 122 -3.56 -5.79 19.47
N ASP A 123 -2.28 -5.50 19.68
CA ASP A 123 -1.74 -5.00 20.93
C ASP A 123 -1.52 -3.48 20.72
N GLU A 124 -2.11 -2.62 21.55
CA GLU A 124 -1.93 -1.14 21.52
C GLU A 124 -2.64 -0.31 20.44
N GLY A 125 -3.61 -0.88 19.71
CA GLY A 125 -4.28 -0.19 18.61
C GLY A 125 -5.35 0.86 18.98
N PHE A 126 -5.99 0.72 20.14
CA PHE A 126 -7.28 1.37 20.40
C PHE A 126 -7.23 2.55 21.40
N GLY A 127 -6.17 2.67 22.20
CA GLY A 127 -6.12 3.65 23.29
C GLY A 127 -6.03 5.13 22.86
N THR A 128 -5.75 5.39 21.58
CA THR A 128 -5.66 6.75 21.01
C THR A 128 -6.86 7.12 20.14
N LEU A 129 -7.88 6.26 20.05
CA LEU A 129 -9.09 6.45 19.26
C LEU A 129 -10.18 7.16 20.08
N ASP A 130 -10.93 8.03 19.42
CA ASP A 130 -12.23 8.46 19.94
C ASP A 130 -13.28 7.34 19.81
N GLU A 131 -14.37 7.45 20.58
CA GLU A 131 -15.46 6.47 20.58
C GLU A 131 -16.06 6.27 19.17
N GLU A 132 -16.15 7.33 18.36
CA GLU A 132 -16.66 7.26 17.00
C GLU A 132 -15.76 6.38 16.11
N SER A 133 -14.44 6.56 16.20
CA SER A 133 -13.47 5.75 15.45
C SER A 133 -13.45 4.30 15.90
N LEU A 134 -13.64 4.04 17.19
CA LEU A 134 -13.75 2.68 17.72
C LEU A 134 -15.03 1.98 17.24
N SER A 135 -16.15 2.70 17.18
CA SER A 135 -17.45 2.13 16.78
C SER A 135 -17.53 1.77 15.29
N THR A 136 -16.67 2.38 14.47
CA THR A 136 -16.65 2.22 13.01
C THR A 136 -15.54 1.31 12.50
N ALA A 137 -14.64 0.87 13.40
CA ALA A 137 -13.59 -0.11 13.15
C ALA A 137 -14.16 -1.54 13.21
#